data_AF-A0A8T3SDF5-F1
#
_entry.id   AF-A0A8T3SDF5-F1
#
_cell.length_a   1.000
_cell.length_b   1.000
_cell.length_c   1.000
_cell.angle_alpha   90.00
_cell.angle_beta   90.00
_cell.angle_gamma   90.00
#
_symmetry.space_group_name_H-M   'P 1'
#
loop_
_entity.id
_entity.type
_entity.pdbx_description
1 polymer ?
#
loop_
_entity_poly.entity_id
_entity_poly.type
_entity_poly.pdbx_seq_one_letter_code
_entity_poly.pdbx_strand_id
1 'polypeptide(L)'
;MNLASVHPNNSLNEMSGEAWLYFTKSLWSSAYPSELGHAARKVHGANKPPRLMARLIEFFTKRDELVLDPFAGVGGTLLGAAICRAPRRALGFELEPRWAEVYESVVREAMVQRDGAGPQLADLGNADPGGPRGFDASGCRLEVG
;
A
#
# COMPACT_ATOMS: atom_id res chain seq x y z
N MET A 1 12.87 18.01 8.05
CA MET A 1 13.15 16.98 7.02
C MET A 1 13.57 17.71 5.75
N ASN A 2 14.78 17.48 5.27
CA ASN A 2 15.22 18.00 3.97
C ASN A 2 14.51 17.17 2.91
N LEU A 3 13.37 17.65 2.41
CA LEU A 3 12.70 17.07 1.25
C LEU A 3 13.61 17.35 0.07
N ALA A 4 14.50 16.41 -0.26
CA ALA A 4 15.23 16.47 -1.52
C ALA A 4 14.21 16.74 -2.64
N SER A 5 14.34 17.89 -3.30
CA SER A 5 13.27 18.47 -4.10
C SER A 5 12.91 17.54 -5.25
N VAL A 6 11.63 17.16 -5.33
CA VAL A 6 11.07 16.49 -6.51
C VAL A 6 11.35 17.35 -7.73
N HIS A 7 11.85 16.76 -8.80
CA HIS A 7 12.15 17.50 -10.03
C HIS A 7 10.84 18.11 -10.60
N PRO A 8 10.81 19.39 -11.02
CA PRO A 8 9.58 20.05 -11.48
C PRO A 8 8.91 19.34 -12.67
N ASN A 9 9.71 18.68 -13.51
CA ASN A 9 9.21 17.91 -14.66
C ASN A 9 8.92 16.43 -14.34
N ASN A 10 8.94 16.00 -13.07
CA ASN A 10 8.57 14.64 -12.71
C ASN A 10 7.04 14.48 -12.81
N SER A 11 6.58 13.90 -13.91
CA SER A 11 5.18 13.60 -14.15
C SER A 11 4.73 12.25 -13.57
N LEU A 12 5.66 11.38 -13.18
CA LEU A 12 5.37 10.00 -12.79
C LEU A 12 5.09 9.82 -11.30
N ASN A 13 5.91 10.43 -10.44
CA ASN A 13 5.82 10.23 -8.99
C ASN A 13 6.29 11.45 -8.20
N GLU A 14 6.34 11.30 -6.87
CA GLU A 14 6.70 12.36 -5.91
C GLU A 14 8.01 12.02 -5.18
N MET A 15 8.93 11.31 -5.85
CA MET A 15 10.21 10.89 -5.27
C MET A 15 11.35 11.88 -5.52
N SER A 16 12.29 11.94 -4.57
CA SER A 16 13.59 12.57 -4.79
C SER A 16 14.45 11.75 -5.76
N GLY A 17 15.51 12.34 -6.30
CA GLY A 17 16.45 11.61 -7.18
C GLY A 17 17.12 10.42 -6.49
N GLU A 18 17.46 10.55 -5.20
CA GLU A 18 18.01 9.45 -4.39
C GLU A 18 17.02 8.30 -4.24
N ALA A 19 15.77 8.61 -3.90
CA ALA A 19 14.72 7.60 -3.80
C ALA A 19 14.49 6.91 -5.16
N TRP A 20 14.47 7.69 -6.25
CA TRP A 20 14.28 7.14 -7.60
C TRP A 20 15.38 6.12 -7.97
N LEU A 21 16.65 6.43 -7.71
CA LEU A 21 17.77 5.50 -7.97
C LEU A 21 17.64 4.19 -7.19
N TYR A 22 17.19 4.25 -5.94
CA TYR A 22 16.94 3.06 -5.14
C TYR A 22 15.85 2.17 -5.75
N PHE A 23 14.76 2.78 -6.24
CA PHE A 23 13.64 2.06 -6.85
C PHE A 23 14.01 1.40 -8.18
N THR A 24 14.93 1.94 -8.96
CA THR A 24 15.35 1.34 -10.25
C THR A 24 16.20 0.07 -10.11
N LYS A 25 16.53 -0.36 -8.89
CA LYS A 25 17.20 -1.64 -8.66
C LYS A 25 16.27 -2.80 -9.00
N SER A 26 16.71 -3.72 -9.87
CA SER A 26 15.89 -4.87 -10.30
C SER A 26 15.71 -5.95 -9.23
N LEU A 27 16.49 -5.93 -8.15
CA LEU A 27 16.40 -6.88 -7.04
C LEU A 27 16.17 -6.14 -5.73
N TRP A 28 15.03 -6.44 -5.08
CA TRP A 28 14.72 -5.96 -3.74
C TRP A 28 14.73 -7.15 -2.78
N SER A 29 15.71 -7.18 -1.90
CA SER A 29 15.76 -8.14 -0.80
C SER A 29 15.08 -7.53 0.43
N SER A 30 13.91 -8.05 0.79
CA SER A 30 13.12 -7.56 1.91
C SER A 30 12.40 -8.70 2.63
N ALA A 31 12.36 -8.65 3.96
CA ALA A 31 11.46 -9.45 4.79
C ALA A 31 10.35 -8.54 5.32
N TYR A 32 9.17 -8.60 4.70
CA TYR A 32 8.06 -7.76 5.14
C TYR A 32 7.45 -8.30 6.44
N PRO A 33 7.16 -7.41 7.42
CA PRO A 33 6.52 -7.81 8.67
C PRO A 33 5.08 -8.31 8.47
N SER A 34 4.62 -9.11 9.42
CA SER A 34 3.23 -9.59 9.51
C SER A 34 2.31 -8.47 9.98
N GLU A 35 1.85 -7.63 9.05
CA GLU A 35 1.00 -6.47 9.32
C GLU A 35 -0.34 -6.56 8.58
N LEU A 36 -1.31 -5.72 8.97
CA LEU A 36 -2.61 -5.57 8.33
C LEU A 36 -3.32 -6.92 8.13
N GLY A 37 -3.63 -7.62 9.22
CA GLY A 37 -4.38 -8.88 9.15
C GLY A 37 -3.69 -10.01 8.38
N HIS A 38 -2.36 -10.10 8.43
CA HIS A 38 -1.59 -11.12 7.71
C HIS A 38 -2.12 -12.55 7.94
N ALA A 39 -2.57 -12.88 9.16
CA ALA A 39 -3.12 -14.19 9.49
C ALA A 39 -4.43 -14.51 8.74
N ALA A 40 -5.31 -13.54 8.54
CA ALA A 40 -6.52 -13.70 7.74
C ALA A 40 -6.19 -13.75 6.25
N ARG A 41 -5.30 -12.86 5.78
CA ARG A 41 -4.94 -12.76 4.36
C ARG A 41 -4.18 -13.96 3.82
N LYS A 42 -3.31 -14.60 4.63
CA LYS A 42 -2.52 -15.76 4.20
C LYS A 42 -3.38 -16.99 3.84
N VAL A 43 -4.65 -17.04 4.26
CA VAL A 43 -5.59 -18.13 3.94
C VAL A 43 -5.82 -18.22 2.42
N HIS A 44 -5.69 -17.12 1.68
CA HIS A 44 -5.75 -17.11 0.21
C HIS A 44 -4.56 -17.84 -0.45
N GLY A 45 -3.47 -18.10 0.26
CA GLY A 45 -2.30 -18.85 -0.25
C GLY A 45 -1.36 -18.09 -1.18
N ALA A 46 -1.75 -16.91 -1.68
CA ALA A 46 -0.97 -16.08 -2.60
C ALA A 46 -1.13 -14.58 -2.32
N ASN A 47 -1.09 -14.19 -1.04
CA ASN A 47 -1.36 -12.80 -0.64
C ASN A 47 -0.17 -11.87 -0.92
N LYS A 48 -0.43 -10.78 -1.64
CA LYS A 48 0.54 -9.72 -1.92
C LYS A 48 0.93 -8.98 -0.61
N PRO A 49 2.22 -8.75 -0.31
CA PRO A 49 2.63 -7.94 0.82
C PRO A 49 2.22 -6.47 0.63
N PRO A 50 1.45 -5.82 1.55
CA PRO A 50 0.97 -4.46 1.34
C PRO A 50 2.08 -3.43 1.18
N ARG A 51 3.19 -3.59 1.91
CA ARG A 51 4.34 -2.68 1.79
C ARG A 51 5.04 -2.77 0.43
N LEU A 52 5.12 -3.96 -0.16
CA LEU A 52 5.61 -4.11 -1.53
C LEU A 52 4.70 -3.35 -2.50
N MET A 53 3.39 -3.51 -2.34
CA MET A 53 2.41 -2.82 -3.19
C MET A 53 2.48 -1.30 -3.00
N ALA A 54 2.59 -0.80 -1.77
CA ALA A 54 2.75 0.62 -1.48
C ALA A 54 3.98 1.21 -2.17
N ARG A 55 5.12 0.50 -2.11
CA ARG A 55 6.35 0.90 -2.79
C ARG A 55 6.16 0.99 -4.31
N LEU A 56 5.55 -0.03 -4.92
CA LEU A 56 5.27 -0.04 -6.37
C LEU A 56 4.30 1.10 -6.76
N ILE A 57 3.25 1.30 -5.98
CA ILE A 57 2.25 2.35 -6.21
C ILE A 57 2.92 3.74 -6.12
N GLU A 58 3.68 4.02 -5.06
CA GLU A 58 4.40 5.28 -4.89
C GLU A 58 5.37 5.57 -6.04
N PHE A 59 5.95 4.54 -6.65
CA PHE A 59 6.86 4.70 -7.79
C PHE A 59 6.14 5.02 -9.11
N PHE A 60 4.96 4.45 -9.34
CA PHE A 60 4.23 4.59 -10.60
C PHE A 60 3.06 5.59 -10.57
N THR A 61 2.83 6.25 -9.45
CA THR A 61 1.70 7.17 -9.27
C THR A 61 2.07 8.41 -8.46
N LYS A 62 1.25 9.44 -8.59
CA LYS A 62 1.17 10.58 -7.67
C LYS A 62 0.06 10.39 -6.64
N ARG A 63 0.09 11.23 -5.59
CA ARG A 63 -1.00 11.35 -4.63
C ARG A 63 -2.36 11.47 -5.34
N ASP A 64 -3.38 10.86 -4.74
CA ASP A 64 -4.79 10.88 -5.19
C ASP A 64 -5.09 10.23 -6.55
N GLU A 65 -4.08 9.75 -7.29
CA GLU A 65 -4.31 8.95 -8.50
C GLU A 65 -4.98 7.61 -8.17
N LEU A 66 -5.70 7.07 -9.16
CA LEU A 66 -6.46 5.83 -9.02
C LEU A 66 -5.61 4.62 -9.43
N VAL A 67 -5.43 3.69 -8.49
CA VAL A 67 -4.85 2.37 -8.73
C VAL A 67 -5.96 1.36 -9.02
N LEU A 68 -5.85 0.62 -10.11
CA LEU A 68 -6.79 -0.45 -10.47
C LEU A 68 -6.14 -1.82 -10.26
N ASP A 69 -6.79 -2.71 -9.51
CA ASP A 69 -6.41 -4.14 -9.40
C ASP A 69 -7.60 -5.03 -9.81
N PRO A 70 -7.64 -5.56 -11.04
CA PRO A 70 -8.73 -6.43 -11.47
C PRO A 70 -8.69 -7.84 -10.84
N PHE A 71 -7.63 -8.17 -10.10
CA PHE A 71 -7.45 -9.46 -9.42
C PHE A 71 -7.01 -9.21 -7.97
N ALA A 72 -7.88 -8.51 -7.24
CA ALA A 72 -7.55 -7.95 -5.94
C ALA A 72 -7.30 -9.04 -4.88
N GLY A 73 -7.96 -10.20 -4.97
CA GLY A 73 -7.88 -11.26 -3.96
C GLY A 73 -8.28 -10.72 -2.59
N VAL A 74 -7.42 -10.92 -1.60
CA VAL A 74 -7.56 -10.34 -0.25
C VAL A 74 -7.13 -8.87 -0.14
N GLY A 75 -7.21 -8.12 -1.25
CA GLY A 75 -7.03 -6.67 -1.30
C GLY A 75 -5.61 -6.15 -1.03
N GLY A 76 -4.56 -6.95 -1.30
CA GLY A 76 -3.17 -6.56 -1.01
C GLY A 76 -2.74 -5.25 -1.70
N THR A 77 -3.23 -4.97 -2.91
CA THR A 77 -2.98 -3.72 -3.64
C THR A 77 -3.68 -2.53 -3.00
N LEU A 78 -4.95 -2.69 -2.60
CA LEU A 78 -5.74 -1.64 -1.95
C LEU A 78 -5.16 -1.29 -0.58
N LEU A 79 -4.76 -2.30 0.20
CA LEU A 79 -4.03 -2.09 1.46
C LEU A 79 -2.69 -1.38 1.22
N GLY A 80 -2.02 -1.65 0.11
CA GLY A 80 -0.82 -0.93 -0.30
C GLY A 80 -1.08 0.55 -0.61
N ALA A 81 -2.16 0.84 -1.36
CA ALA A 81 -2.59 2.21 -1.66
C ALA A 81 -2.91 2.99 -0.37
N ALA A 82 -3.57 2.33 0.58
CA ALA A 82 -3.96 2.90 1.87
C ALA A 82 -2.78 3.24 2.79
N ILE A 83 -1.61 2.61 2.60
CA ILE A 83 -0.39 2.87 3.42
C ILE A 83 0.70 3.64 2.65
N CYS A 84 0.39 4.15 1.47
CA CYS A 84 1.28 5.10 0.80
C CYS A 84 1.45 6.33 1.71
N ARG A 85 2.65 6.92 1.78
CA ARG A 85 2.94 8.10 2.64
C ARG A 85 2.10 9.31 2.27
N ALA A 86 1.63 9.34 1.03
CA ALA A 86 0.41 10.03 0.65
C ALA A 86 -0.56 8.96 0.11
N PRO A 87 -1.71 8.72 0.73
CA PRO A 87 -2.64 7.69 0.29
C PRO A 87 -3.01 7.84 -1.19
N ARG A 88 -3.24 6.71 -1.87
CA ARG A 88 -3.79 6.66 -3.23
C ARG A 88 -5.23 6.16 -3.17
N ARG A 89 -6.02 6.53 -4.17
CA ARG A 89 -7.32 5.90 -4.39
C ARG A 89 -7.09 4.53 -5.02
N ALA A 90 -7.91 3.55 -4.66
CA ALA A 90 -7.80 2.22 -5.26
C ALA A 90 -9.18 1.61 -5.53
N LEU A 91 -9.31 0.98 -6.70
CA LEU A 91 -10.45 0.18 -7.07
C LEU A 91 -9.97 -1.24 -7.34
N GLY A 92 -10.52 -2.20 -6.61
CA GLY A 92 -10.27 -3.62 -6.80
C GLY A 92 -11.51 -4.35 -7.29
N PHE A 93 -11.30 -5.42 -8.05
CA PHE A 93 -12.33 -6.42 -8.35
C PHE A 93 -11.89 -7.80 -7.84
N GLU A 94 -12.86 -8.54 -7.33
CA GLU A 94 -12.66 -9.92 -6.87
C GLU A 94 -13.93 -10.75 -7.15
N LEU A 95 -13.75 -11.92 -7.76
CA LEU A 95 -14.88 -12.77 -8.15
C LEU A 95 -15.50 -13.50 -6.95
N GLU A 96 -14.67 -13.94 -6.00
CA GLU A 96 -15.11 -14.78 -4.91
C GLU A 96 -15.41 -13.93 -3.65
N PRO A 97 -16.68 -13.81 -3.21
CA PRO A 97 -17.08 -12.93 -2.12
C PRO A 97 -16.28 -13.13 -0.83
N ARG A 98 -15.91 -14.38 -0.51
CA ARG A 98 -15.16 -14.69 0.72
C ARG A 98 -13.81 -13.95 0.81
N TRP A 99 -13.18 -13.62 -0.32
CA TRP A 99 -11.92 -12.89 -0.34
C TRP A 99 -12.11 -11.39 -0.17
N ALA A 100 -13.20 -10.86 -0.73
CA ALA A 100 -13.62 -9.49 -0.46
C ALA A 100 -13.99 -9.30 1.02
N GLU A 101 -14.67 -10.27 1.64
CA GLU A 101 -14.99 -10.25 3.08
C GLU A 101 -13.72 -10.26 3.96
N VAL A 102 -12.69 -11.00 3.57
CA VAL A 102 -11.38 -10.95 4.26
C VAL A 102 -10.79 -9.54 4.18
N TYR A 103 -10.79 -8.90 3.01
CA TYR A 103 -10.31 -7.52 2.86
C TYR A 103 -11.10 -6.54 3.74
N GLU A 104 -12.43 -6.59 3.68
CA GLU A 104 -13.31 -5.71 4.48
C GLU A 104 -13.10 -5.90 5.98
N SER A 105 -12.91 -7.14 6.44
CA SER A 105 -12.62 -7.40 7.86
C SER A 105 -11.29 -6.77 8.30
N VAL A 106 -10.24 -6.86 7.48
CA VAL A 106 -8.93 -6.27 7.75
C VAL A 106 -9.00 -4.75 7.77
N VAL A 107 -9.73 -4.13 6.83
CA VAL A 107 -9.92 -2.66 6.81
C VAL A 107 -10.66 -2.21 8.06
N ARG A 108 -11.77 -2.86 8.42
CA ARG A 108 -12.54 -2.55 9.62
C ARG A 108 -11.69 -2.65 10.89
N GLU A 109 -10.93 -3.73 11.04
CA GLU A 109 -10.01 -3.92 12.19
C GLU A 109 -8.88 -2.89 12.23
N ALA A 110 -8.38 -2.45 11.07
CA ALA A 110 -7.38 -1.39 11.00
C ALA A 110 -7.98 -0.03 11.40
N MET A 111 -9.16 0.32 10.88
CA MET A 111 -9.78 1.63 11.09
C MET A 111 -10.19 1.88 12.55
N VAL A 112 -10.51 0.85 13.34
CA VAL A 112 -10.86 1.04 14.77
C VAL A 112 -9.66 1.30 15.67
N GLN A 113 -8.43 1.18 15.15
CA GLN A 113 -7.23 1.46 15.91
C GLN A 113 -7.02 2.96 16.07
N ARG A 114 -6.37 3.35 17.17
CA ARG A 114 -6.00 4.75 17.46
C ARG A 114 -7.18 5.71 17.32
N ASP A 115 -8.31 5.36 17.95
CA ASP A 115 -9.53 6.18 17.98
C ASP A 115 -10.04 6.59 16.58
N GLY A 116 -9.92 5.69 15.59
CA GLY A 116 -10.36 5.96 14.22
C GLY A 116 -9.25 6.41 13.25
N ALA A 117 -8.05 6.70 13.75
CA ALA A 117 -6.94 7.20 12.94
C ALA A 117 -6.17 6.10 12.18
N GLY A 118 -6.50 4.83 12.40
CA GLY A 118 -5.81 3.70 11.77
C GLY A 118 -4.42 3.41 12.36
N PRO A 119 -3.79 2.27 12.01
CA PRO A 119 -2.46 1.92 12.48
C PRO A 119 -1.38 2.89 12.01
N GLN A 120 -0.31 3.01 12.81
CA GLN A 120 0.96 3.59 12.36
C GLN A 120 1.95 2.45 12.15
N LEU A 121 2.38 2.24 10.91
CA LEU A 121 3.31 1.18 10.55
C LEU A 121 4.74 1.71 10.69
N ALA A 122 5.60 0.95 11.37
CA ALA A 122 6.98 1.36 11.65
C ALA A 122 7.82 1.55 10.38
N ASP A 123 8.86 2.37 10.46
CA ASP A 123 9.86 2.48 9.40
C ASP A 123 10.69 1.18 9.32
N LEU A 124 10.98 0.68 8.11
CA LEU A 124 11.87 -0.48 7.90
C LEU A 124 13.29 -0.07 7.49
N GLY A 125 13.63 1.21 7.61
CA GLY A 125 14.96 1.75 7.30
C GLY A 125 15.34 1.46 5.86
N ASN A 126 16.50 0.82 5.66
CA ASN A 126 17.04 0.55 4.31
C ASN A 126 16.14 -0.36 3.44
N ALA A 127 15.19 -1.09 4.03
CA ALA A 127 14.24 -1.94 3.30
C ALA A 127 12.98 -1.20 2.81
N ASP A 128 12.65 -0.05 3.41
CA ASP A 128 11.50 0.79 3.05
C ASP A 128 11.74 2.26 3.44
N PRO A 129 12.78 2.92 2.87
CA PRO A 129 13.21 4.23 3.33
C PRO A 129 12.12 5.29 3.17
N GLY A 130 12.10 6.26 4.10
CA GLY A 130 11.20 7.41 4.07
C GLY A 130 10.31 7.60 5.31
N GLY A 131 10.57 6.90 6.42
CA GLY A 131 9.83 7.07 7.66
C GLY A 131 8.60 6.16 7.78
N PRO A 132 7.87 6.25 8.91
CA PRO A 132 6.70 5.42 9.19
C PRO A 132 5.55 5.70 8.20
N ARG A 133 4.62 4.76 8.08
CA ARG A 133 3.43 4.86 7.21
C ARG A 133 2.17 4.98 8.06
N GLY A 134 1.24 5.81 7.61
CA GLY A 134 -0.13 5.82 8.14
C GLY A 134 -0.99 4.78 7.44
N PHE A 135 -2.28 4.73 7.80
CA PHE A 135 -3.27 3.91 7.12
C PHE A 135 -4.53 4.75 6.88
N ASP A 136 -4.89 4.91 5.60
CA ASP A 136 -6.11 5.59 5.18
C ASP A 136 -6.74 4.83 4.00
N ALA A 137 -7.78 4.07 4.29
CA ALA A 137 -8.52 3.30 3.29
C ALA A 137 -9.75 4.05 2.73
N SER A 138 -9.96 5.33 3.07
CA SER A 138 -11.18 6.07 2.68
C SER A 138 -11.38 6.18 1.16
N GLY A 139 -10.28 6.19 0.40
CA GLY A 139 -10.27 6.20 -1.06
C GLY A 139 -10.19 4.81 -1.72
N CYS A 140 -10.25 3.73 -0.95
CA CYS A 140 -10.11 2.36 -1.44
C CYS A 140 -11.46 1.63 -1.44
N ARG A 141 -11.78 0.95 -2.53
CA ARG A 141 -13.01 0.16 -2.68
C ARG A 141 -12.70 -1.17 -3.35
N LEU A 142 -13.19 -2.27 -2.77
CA LEU A 142 -13.18 -3.59 -3.40
C LEU A 142 -14.62 -3.95 -3.82
N GLU A 143 -14.80 -4.27 -5.09
CA GLU A 143 -16.09 -4.69 -5.64
C GLU A 143 -16.07 -6.18 -5.95
N VAL A 144 -17.19 -6.85 -5.65
CA VAL A 144 -17.42 -8.23 -6.07
C VAL A 144 -18.07 -8.21 -7.45
N GLY A 145 -17.44 -8.82 -8.45
CA GLY A 145 -17.92 -8.81 -9.84
C GLY A 145 -17.01 -9.48 -10.83
#